data_AF-A0A957M692-F1
#
_entry.id   AF-A0A957M692-F1
#
_cell.length_a   1.000
_cell.length_b   1.000
_cell.length_c   1.000
_cell.angle_alpha   90.00
_cell.angle_beta   90.00
_cell.angle_gamma   90.00
#
_symmetry.space_group_name_H-M   'P 1'
#
loop_
_entity.id
_entity.type
_entity.pdbx_description
1 polymer ?
#
loop_
_entity_poly.entity_id
_entity_poly.type
_entity_poly.pdbx_seq_one_letter_code
_entity_poly.pdbx_strand_id
1 'polypeptide(L)'
;LKLSPELTGDAAQNVVIRLSQSSVGETIAAAAVSGASVSSADQVAQAAAVEQQQSAVVAQLQQLDSSARVLGTTQVALNAVLANATPATLAELAKNPAVVAIRPVKNYEKDLSETVPYIGAGIVRTFGYDGSGVSVAVLDSGIDYTHAKLGGTGNVFEFANNDPTIIEPGTFPTAKVVGGYDFTGSVWPNGPEAPDPDPIDDGPEGGHGTHVADIIGGLPMP
;
A
#
# COMPACT_ATOMS: atom_id res chain seq x y z
N LEU A 1 13.58 -22.92 -1.40
CA LEU A 1 14.67 -21.98 -1.00
C LEU A 1 14.04 -20.75 -0.38
N LYS A 2 14.47 -20.34 0.82
CA LYS A 2 13.93 -19.15 1.50
C LYS A 2 14.41 -17.86 0.83
N LEU A 3 15.68 -17.81 0.42
CA LEU A 3 16.29 -16.70 -0.33
C LEU A 3 15.98 -16.77 -1.83
N SER A 4 15.67 -15.62 -2.45
CA SER A 4 15.50 -15.52 -3.91
C SER A 4 16.84 -15.66 -4.64
N PRO A 5 16.92 -16.39 -5.76
CA PRO A 5 18.14 -16.47 -6.58
C PRO A 5 18.48 -15.14 -7.28
N GLU A 6 17.55 -14.18 -7.31
CA GLU A 6 17.79 -12.83 -7.85
C GLU A 6 18.68 -11.98 -6.92
N LEU A 7 18.77 -12.33 -5.64
CA LEU A 7 19.55 -11.60 -4.63
C LEU A 7 21.02 -12.05 -4.70
N THR A 8 21.78 -11.38 -5.56
CA THR A 8 23.19 -11.69 -5.86
C THR A 8 24.06 -10.44 -5.82
N GLY A 9 25.38 -10.64 -5.80
CA GLY A 9 26.37 -9.56 -5.67
C GLY A 9 26.63 -9.14 -4.23
N ASP A 10 27.35 -8.02 -4.07
CA ASP A 10 27.82 -7.55 -2.76
C ASP A 10 27.12 -6.28 -2.27
N ALA A 11 26.40 -5.58 -3.15
CA ALA A 11 25.69 -4.35 -2.81
C ALA A 11 24.41 -4.64 -2.02
N ALA A 12 24.06 -3.75 -1.09
CA ALA A 12 22.82 -3.84 -0.35
C ALA A 12 21.59 -3.64 -1.25
N GLN A 13 20.56 -4.45 -1.04
CA GLN A 13 19.34 -4.48 -1.85
C GLN A 13 18.10 -4.35 -0.96
N ASN A 14 17.08 -3.65 -1.46
CA ASN A 14 15.78 -3.55 -0.81
C ASN A 14 15.04 -4.89 -0.93
N VAL A 15 14.62 -5.44 0.20
CA VAL A 15 13.97 -6.75 0.27
C VAL A 15 12.76 -6.74 1.20
N VAL A 16 11.84 -7.64 0.91
CA VAL A 16 10.75 -8.04 1.80
C VAL A 16 11.10 -9.39 2.43
N ILE A 17 11.18 -9.42 3.76
CA ILE A 17 11.46 -10.61 4.57
C ILE A 17 10.15 -11.07 5.20
N ARG A 18 9.50 -12.07 4.60
CA ARG A 18 8.27 -12.68 5.13
C ARG A 18 8.59 -13.59 6.31
N LEU A 19 7.83 -13.44 7.39
CA LEU A 19 7.99 -14.21 8.62
C LEU A 19 6.88 -15.25 8.80
N SER A 20 7.02 -16.08 9.83
CA SER A 20 6.25 -17.31 10.01
C SER A 20 5.01 -17.17 10.90
N GLN A 21 4.94 -16.17 11.77
CA GLN A 21 3.68 -15.87 12.46
C GLN A 21 2.66 -15.37 11.45
N SER A 22 1.43 -15.86 11.55
CA SER A 22 0.33 -15.39 10.71
C SER A 22 0.12 -13.88 10.88
N SER A 23 -0.13 -13.19 9.79
CA SER A 23 -0.57 -11.80 9.86
C SER A 23 -1.95 -11.69 10.52
N VAL A 24 -2.33 -10.49 10.95
CA VAL A 24 -3.68 -10.24 11.48
C VAL A 24 -4.74 -10.62 10.43
N GLY A 25 -4.50 -10.27 9.16
CA GLY A 25 -5.38 -10.59 8.04
C GLY A 25 -5.48 -12.07 7.74
N GLU A 26 -4.37 -12.81 7.79
CA GLU A 26 -4.39 -14.28 7.64
C GLU A 26 -5.22 -14.95 8.74
N THR A 27 -5.15 -14.42 9.97
CA THR A 27 -5.94 -14.91 11.12
C THR A 27 -7.43 -14.65 10.94
N ILE A 28 -7.79 -13.44 10.50
CA ILE A 28 -9.18 -13.07 10.19
C ILE A 28 -9.72 -13.92 9.03
N ALA A 29 -8.94 -14.07 7.96
CA ALA A 29 -9.33 -14.85 6.80
C ALA A 29 -9.55 -16.33 7.17
N ALA A 30 -8.67 -16.92 7.97
CA ALA A 30 -8.83 -18.30 8.45
C ALA A 30 -10.11 -18.47 9.28
N ALA A 31 -10.40 -17.53 10.19
CA ALA A 31 -11.63 -17.55 10.98
C ALA A 31 -12.88 -17.41 10.09
N ALA A 32 -12.86 -16.48 9.14
CA ALA A 32 -13.98 -16.25 8.21
C ALA A 32 -14.30 -17.48 7.36
N VAL A 33 -13.28 -18.21 6.87
CA VAL A 33 -13.47 -19.48 6.15
C VAL A 33 -14.17 -20.53 7.02
N SER A 34 -13.95 -20.50 8.33
CA SER A 34 -14.62 -21.37 9.30
C SER A 34 -15.98 -20.86 9.80
N GLY A 35 -16.47 -19.73 9.28
CA GLY A 35 -17.72 -19.08 9.74
C GLY A 35 -17.61 -18.39 11.10
N ALA A 36 -16.39 -18.17 11.60
CA ALA A 36 -16.10 -17.50 12.85
C ALA A 36 -15.65 -16.05 12.61
N SER A 37 -15.74 -15.23 13.65
CA SER A 37 -15.20 -13.85 13.68
C SER A 37 -14.05 -13.76 14.67
N VAL A 38 -13.06 -12.93 14.38
CA VAL A 38 -11.96 -12.61 15.31
C VAL A 38 -12.31 -11.32 16.06
N SER A 39 -12.30 -11.36 17.40
CA SER A 39 -12.61 -10.19 18.22
C SER A 39 -11.53 -9.11 18.08
N SER A 40 -11.85 -7.84 18.36
CA SER A 40 -10.85 -6.76 18.34
C SER A 40 -9.70 -7.02 19.34
N ALA A 41 -9.99 -7.65 20.48
CA ALA A 41 -8.97 -8.02 21.45
C ALA A 41 -8.00 -9.07 20.89
N ASP A 42 -8.51 -10.07 20.18
CA ASP A 42 -7.70 -11.11 19.54
C ASP A 42 -6.87 -10.55 18.38
N GLN A 43 -7.43 -9.60 17.61
CA GLN A 43 -6.67 -8.91 16.56
C GLN A 43 -5.49 -8.11 17.14
N VAL A 44 -5.69 -7.41 18.27
CA VAL A 44 -4.63 -6.69 18.98
C VAL A 44 -3.58 -7.66 19.52
N ALA A 45 -4.00 -8.78 20.13
CA ALA A 45 -3.08 -9.80 20.63
C ALA A 45 -2.25 -10.42 19.49
N GLN A 46 -2.87 -10.67 18.33
CA GLN A 46 -2.17 -11.18 17.16
C GLN A 46 -1.17 -10.15 16.61
N ALA A 47 -1.53 -8.86 16.57
CA ALA A 47 -0.62 -7.80 16.17
C ALA A 47 0.61 -7.74 17.08
N ALA A 48 0.44 -7.85 18.40
CA ALA A 48 1.55 -7.87 19.36
C ALA A 48 2.46 -9.10 19.17
N ALA A 49 1.90 -10.27 18.86
CA ALA A 49 2.68 -11.48 18.57
C ALA A 49 3.51 -11.33 17.26
N VAL A 50 2.93 -10.70 16.24
CA VAL A 50 3.63 -10.35 15.00
C VAL A 50 4.78 -9.38 15.28
N GLU A 51 4.53 -8.30 16.02
CA GLU A 51 5.53 -7.29 16.40
C GLU A 51 6.70 -7.89 17.19
N GLN A 52 6.41 -8.81 18.11
CA GLN A 52 7.43 -9.52 18.87
C GLN A 52 8.35 -10.35 17.96
N GLN A 53 7.77 -11.07 16.98
CA GLN A 53 8.57 -11.84 16.02
C GLN A 53 9.41 -10.92 15.14
N GLN A 54 8.85 -9.80 14.68
CA GLN A 54 9.56 -8.82 13.85
C GLN A 54 10.75 -8.22 14.60
N SER A 55 10.55 -7.81 15.85
CA SER A 55 11.60 -7.24 16.69
C SER A 55 12.77 -8.21 16.90
N ALA A 56 12.48 -9.51 17.10
CA ALA A 56 13.52 -10.53 17.22
C ALA A 56 14.34 -10.70 15.92
N VAL A 57 13.67 -10.67 14.76
CA VAL A 57 14.34 -10.79 13.44
C VAL A 57 15.12 -9.53 13.11
N VAL A 58 14.59 -8.35 13.41
CA VAL A 58 15.28 -7.06 13.23
C VAL A 58 16.55 -7.01 14.10
N ALA A 59 16.46 -7.42 15.36
CA ALA A 59 17.62 -7.47 16.24
C ALA A 59 18.70 -8.42 15.69
N GLN A 60 18.32 -9.59 15.16
CA GLN A 60 19.27 -10.50 14.52
C GLN A 60 19.89 -9.89 13.26
N LEU A 61 19.09 -9.24 12.41
CA LEU A 61 19.59 -8.57 11.20
C LEU A 61 20.65 -7.53 11.57
N GLN A 62 20.38 -6.70 12.57
CA GLN A 62 21.33 -5.69 13.04
C GLN A 62 22.59 -6.29 13.69
N GLN A 63 22.49 -7.47 14.31
CA GLN A 63 23.66 -8.20 14.83
C GLN A 63 24.52 -8.79 13.71
N LEU A 64 23.92 -9.27 12.63
CA LEU A 64 24.62 -9.78 11.46
C LEU A 64 25.30 -8.65 10.68
N ASP A 65 24.64 -7.51 10.59
CA ASP A 65 25.08 -6.36 9.82
C ASP A 65 24.54 -5.06 10.44
N SER A 66 25.40 -4.33 11.14
CA SER A 66 25.02 -3.06 11.77
C SER A 66 24.77 -1.94 10.76
N SER A 67 25.13 -2.14 9.49
CA SER A 67 24.84 -1.20 8.41
C SER A 67 23.51 -1.46 7.70
N ALA A 68 22.90 -2.64 7.94
CA ALA A 68 21.60 -2.96 7.39
C ALA A 68 20.53 -1.97 7.91
N ARG A 69 19.71 -1.46 7.00
CA ARG A 69 18.65 -0.50 7.32
C ARG A 69 17.31 -1.19 7.31
N VAL A 70 16.53 -1.02 8.38
CA VAL A 70 15.12 -1.38 8.39
C VAL A 70 14.34 -0.23 7.77
N LEU A 71 13.62 -0.52 6.70
CA LEU A 71 12.81 0.46 5.96
C LEU A 71 11.38 0.54 6.54
N GLY A 72 10.89 -0.56 7.11
CA GLY A 72 9.58 -0.62 7.74
C GLY A 72 9.16 -2.04 8.08
N THR A 73 7.98 -2.17 8.66
CA THR A 73 7.35 -3.46 8.95
C THR A 73 5.88 -3.44 8.54
N THR A 74 5.35 -4.63 8.23
CA THR A 74 3.94 -4.84 7.91
C THR A 74 3.40 -5.95 8.80
N GLN A 75 2.17 -5.82 9.28
CA GLN A 75 1.59 -6.79 10.22
C GLN A 75 0.17 -7.25 9.86
N VAL A 76 -0.55 -6.45 9.07
CA VAL A 76 -1.97 -6.69 8.77
C VAL A 76 -2.13 -7.64 7.59
N ALA A 77 -1.72 -7.23 6.40
CA ALA A 77 -1.85 -8.07 5.21
C ALA A 77 -0.78 -9.17 5.17
N LEU A 78 0.45 -8.81 5.51
CA LEU A 78 1.61 -9.69 5.54
C LEU A 78 2.37 -9.44 6.84
N ASN A 79 2.90 -10.49 7.46
CA ASN A 79 3.92 -10.33 8.49
C ASN A 79 5.30 -10.28 7.82
N ALA A 80 5.83 -9.08 7.63
CA ALA A 80 7.13 -8.90 6.99
C ALA A 80 7.92 -7.70 7.51
N VAL A 81 9.24 -7.82 7.42
CA VAL A 81 10.21 -6.74 7.62
C VAL A 81 10.71 -6.29 6.25
N LEU A 82 10.66 -4.99 5.97
CA LEU A 82 11.29 -4.38 4.81
C LEU A 82 12.67 -3.89 5.21
N ALA A 83 13.70 -4.28 4.47
CA ALA A 83 15.08 -3.94 4.81
C ALA A 83 15.94 -3.69 3.57
N ASN A 84 16.98 -2.88 3.74
CA ASN A 84 18.11 -2.77 2.83
C ASN A 84 19.32 -3.47 3.48
N ALA A 85 19.77 -4.57 2.88
CA ALA A 85 20.88 -5.37 3.41
C ALA A 85 21.62 -6.11 2.29
N THR A 86 22.86 -6.54 2.54
CA THR A 86 23.67 -7.26 1.55
C THR A 86 23.16 -8.70 1.34
N PRO A 87 23.32 -9.29 0.14
CA PRO A 87 22.97 -10.69 -0.11
C PRO A 87 23.64 -11.69 0.86
N ALA A 88 24.87 -11.42 1.30
CA ALA A 88 25.56 -12.23 2.29
C ALA A 88 24.84 -12.23 3.66
N THR A 89 24.47 -11.05 4.16
CA THR A 89 23.68 -10.89 5.38
C THR A 89 22.33 -11.60 5.25
N LEU A 90 21.66 -11.46 4.10
CA LEU A 90 20.35 -12.08 3.85
C LEU A 90 20.44 -13.62 3.76
N ALA A 91 21.54 -14.16 3.26
CA ALA A 91 21.78 -15.61 3.23
C ALA A 91 21.94 -16.19 4.65
N GLU A 92 22.62 -15.47 5.54
CA GLU A 92 22.69 -15.84 6.97
C GLU A 92 21.33 -15.71 7.65
N LEU A 93 20.62 -14.61 7.44
CA LEU A 93 19.29 -14.38 8.01
C LEU A 93 18.27 -15.44 7.56
N ALA A 94 18.36 -15.92 6.30
CA ALA A 94 17.49 -16.96 5.76
C ALA A 94 17.59 -18.30 6.53
N LYS A 95 18.64 -18.53 7.31
CA LYS A 95 18.77 -19.71 8.17
C LYS A 95 17.87 -19.65 9.40
N ASN A 96 17.40 -18.46 9.78
CA ASN A 96 16.46 -18.31 10.90
C ASN A 96 15.15 -19.08 10.61
N PRO A 97 14.68 -19.95 11.53
CA PRO A 97 13.41 -20.67 11.35
C PRO A 97 12.20 -19.74 11.20
N ALA A 98 12.23 -18.55 11.81
CA ALA A 98 11.17 -17.56 11.73
C ALA A 98 11.01 -16.95 10.33
N VAL A 99 12.06 -16.96 9.49
CA VAL A 99 12.03 -16.42 8.13
C VAL A 99 11.46 -17.46 7.16
N VAL A 100 10.41 -17.09 6.43
CA VAL A 100 9.75 -17.94 5.43
C VAL A 100 10.29 -17.68 4.03
N ALA A 101 10.46 -16.40 3.67
CA ALA A 101 10.95 -16.00 2.36
C ALA A 101 11.64 -14.63 2.41
N ILE A 102 12.63 -14.44 1.55
CA ILE A 102 13.28 -13.15 1.30
C ILE A 102 13.21 -12.89 -0.21
N ARG A 103 12.60 -11.77 -0.61
CA ARG A 103 12.39 -11.39 -2.01
C ARG A 103 12.86 -9.95 -2.25
N PRO A 104 13.47 -9.63 -3.41
CA PRO A 104 13.75 -8.25 -3.75
C PRO A 104 12.45 -7.46 -3.90
N VAL A 105 12.48 -6.19 -3.51
CA VAL A 105 11.45 -5.21 -3.89
C VAL A 105 11.61 -4.96 -5.40
N LYS A 106 10.56 -5.17 -6.17
CA LYS A 106 10.55 -4.91 -7.62
C LYS A 106 9.84 -3.59 -7.88
N ASN A 107 10.39 -2.81 -8.82
CA ASN A 107 9.71 -1.65 -9.36
C ASN A 107 8.63 -2.15 -10.32
N TYR A 108 7.40 -1.70 -10.11
CA TYR A 108 6.29 -1.93 -11.02
C TYR A 108 6.07 -0.63 -11.80
N GLU A 109 5.81 -0.75 -13.10
CA GLU A 109 5.45 0.37 -13.96
C GLU A 109 3.94 0.37 -14.19
N LYS A 110 3.36 1.55 -14.42
CA LYS A 110 1.94 1.71 -14.71
C LYS A 110 1.57 1.00 -16.00
N ASP A 111 0.46 0.27 -15.98
CA ASP A 111 -0.16 -0.31 -17.17
C ASP A 111 -1.66 0.00 -17.13
N LEU A 112 -2.16 0.69 -18.16
CA LEU A 112 -3.58 0.88 -18.41
C LEU A 112 -3.87 0.46 -19.85
N SER A 113 -4.46 -0.73 -20.01
CA SER A 113 -5.27 -1.06 -21.18
C SER A 113 -6.74 -0.84 -20.83
N GLU A 114 -7.27 0.28 -21.31
CA GLU A 114 -8.66 0.71 -21.28
C GLU A 114 -9.66 -0.46 -21.48
N THR A 115 -10.47 -0.85 -20.48
CA THR A 115 -11.47 -1.91 -20.68
C THR A 115 -12.71 -1.83 -19.77
N VAL A 116 -13.33 -0.64 -19.59
CA VAL A 116 -14.70 -0.58 -19.03
C VAL A 116 -15.71 -1.44 -19.83
N PRO A 117 -15.64 -1.54 -21.18
CA PRO A 117 -16.57 -2.38 -21.93
C PRO A 117 -16.37 -3.90 -21.72
N TYR A 118 -15.20 -4.36 -21.25
CA TYR A 118 -14.80 -5.77 -21.36
C TYR A 118 -15.12 -6.61 -20.11
N ILE A 119 -15.37 -6.00 -18.95
CA ILE A 119 -15.58 -6.69 -17.66
C ILE A 119 -17.06 -6.95 -17.30
N GLY A 120 -18.02 -6.66 -18.19
CA GLY A 120 -19.44 -6.96 -17.97
C GLY A 120 -20.16 -6.07 -16.94
N ALA A 121 -19.54 -4.96 -16.52
CA ALA A 121 -20.08 -4.03 -15.51
C ALA A 121 -21.45 -3.43 -15.88
N GLY A 122 -21.81 -3.40 -17.17
CA GLY A 122 -23.12 -2.96 -17.61
C GLY A 122 -24.27 -3.83 -17.08
N ILE A 123 -24.08 -5.14 -16.97
CA ILE A 123 -25.14 -6.09 -16.57
C ILE A 123 -25.44 -6.02 -15.08
N VAL A 124 -24.44 -5.84 -14.21
CA VAL A 124 -24.67 -5.72 -12.76
C VAL A 124 -25.38 -4.42 -12.39
N ARG A 125 -25.14 -3.33 -13.14
CA ARG A 125 -25.88 -2.08 -12.98
C ARG A 125 -27.36 -2.20 -13.33
N THR A 126 -27.73 -3.03 -14.32
CA THR A 126 -29.17 -3.26 -14.64
C THR A 126 -29.89 -4.04 -13.55
N PHE A 127 -29.15 -4.77 -12.70
CA PHE A 127 -29.69 -5.40 -11.49
C PHE A 127 -29.75 -4.45 -10.28
N GLY A 128 -29.43 -3.17 -10.45
CA GLY A 128 -29.52 -2.15 -9.39
C GLY A 128 -28.31 -2.10 -8.45
N TYR A 129 -27.23 -2.82 -8.76
CA TYR A 129 -25.98 -2.75 -7.99
C TYR A 129 -25.07 -1.67 -8.59
N ASP A 130 -24.78 -0.63 -7.82
CA ASP A 130 -23.97 0.52 -8.23
C ASP A 130 -22.69 0.69 -7.39
N GLY A 131 -22.46 -0.20 -6.41
CA GLY A 131 -21.34 -0.12 -5.47
C GLY A 131 -21.66 0.64 -4.17
N SER A 132 -22.92 1.04 -3.94
CA SER A 132 -23.34 1.66 -2.68
C SER A 132 -22.94 0.83 -1.45
N GLY A 133 -22.28 1.47 -0.49
CA GLY A 133 -21.78 0.82 0.73
C GLY A 133 -20.44 0.08 0.57
N VAL A 134 -19.83 0.09 -0.61
CA VAL A 134 -18.51 -0.49 -0.87
C VAL A 134 -17.46 0.61 -0.93
N SER A 135 -16.39 0.46 -0.16
CA SER A 135 -15.18 1.29 -0.26
C SER A 135 -14.13 0.59 -1.12
N VAL A 136 -13.44 1.34 -1.97
CA VAL A 136 -12.35 0.86 -2.83
C VAL A 136 -11.12 1.69 -2.55
N ALA A 137 -9.99 1.04 -2.27
CA ALA A 137 -8.70 1.70 -2.13
C ALA A 137 -7.99 1.72 -3.50
N VAL A 138 -7.47 2.89 -3.88
CA VAL A 138 -6.67 3.08 -5.11
C VAL A 138 -5.22 3.27 -4.68
N LEU A 139 -4.33 2.37 -5.09
CA LEU A 139 -2.89 2.48 -4.87
C LEU A 139 -2.25 2.92 -6.19
N ASP A 140 -2.09 4.22 -6.36
CA ASP A 140 -1.74 4.84 -7.63
C ASP A 140 -1.00 6.18 -7.39
N SER A 141 -0.89 7.05 -8.38
CA SER A 141 -0.18 8.35 -8.30
C SER A 141 -0.83 9.39 -7.37
N GLY A 142 -2.03 9.11 -6.85
CA GLY A 142 -2.83 10.02 -6.03
C GLY A 142 -4.25 10.14 -6.55
N ILE A 143 -5.07 10.98 -5.93
CA ILE A 143 -6.41 11.33 -6.42
C ILE A 143 -6.62 12.85 -6.30
N ASP A 144 -6.87 13.53 -7.42
CA ASP A 144 -7.40 14.90 -7.43
C ASP A 144 -8.83 14.90 -6.87
N TYR A 145 -8.94 15.01 -5.56
CA TYR A 145 -10.21 15.11 -4.87
C TYR A 145 -10.90 16.46 -5.07
N THR A 146 -10.22 17.47 -5.64
CA THR A 146 -10.84 18.75 -6.01
C THR A 146 -11.69 18.60 -7.29
N HIS A 147 -11.50 17.53 -8.06
CA HIS A 147 -12.23 17.24 -9.29
C HIS A 147 -13.75 17.04 -9.03
N ALA A 148 -14.60 17.65 -9.88
CA ALA A 148 -16.06 17.62 -9.70
C ALA A 148 -16.64 16.20 -9.67
N LYS A 149 -16.11 15.28 -10.50
CA LYS A 149 -16.55 13.88 -10.51
C LYS A 149 -16.12 13.09 -9.26
N LEU A 150 -15.18 13.62 -8.50
CA LEU A 150 -14.64 13.02 -7.28
C LEU A 150 -15.08 13.79 -6.03
N GLY A 151 -16.18 14.55 -6.15
CA GLY A 151 -16.86 15.20 -5.03
C GLY A 151 -16.26 16.55 -4.63
N GLY A 152 -15.27 17.05 -5.35
CA GLY A 152 -14.78 18.42 -5.23
C GLY A 152 -15.61 19.42 -6.04
N THR A 153 -15.17 20.67 -6.10
CA THR A 153 -15.88 21.75 -6.82
C THR A 153 -15.67 21.70 -8.34
N GLY A 154 -14.60 21.06 -8.80
CA GLY A 154 -14.11 21.12 -10.18
C GLY A 154 -13.40 22.43 -10.53
N ASN A 155 -13.14 23.30 -9.55
CA ASN A 155 -12.39 24.52 -9.76
C ASN A 155 -10.90 24.20 -9.92
N VAL A 156 -10.38 24.37 -11.13
CA VAL A 156 -8.95 24.10 -11.45
C VAL A 156 -7.98 24.92 -10.60
N PHE A 157 -8.40 26.06 -10.04
CA PHE A 157 -7.56 26.85 -9.13
C PHE A 157 -7.44 26.24 -7.74
N GLU A 158 -8.38 25.39 -7.32
CA GLU A 158 -8.26 24.66 -6.04
C GLU A 158 -7.16 23.62 -6.15
N PHE A 159 -7.12 22.84 -7.23
CA PHE A 159 -5.98 21.94 -7.51
C PHE A 159 -4.66 22.72 -7.65
N ALA A 160 -4.64 23.77 -8.50
CA ALA A 160 -3.38 24.44 -8.86
C ALA A 160 -2.73 25.23 -7.71
N ASN A 161 -3.49 25.63 -6.69
CA ASN A 161 -2.96 26.38 -5.55
C ASN A 161 -2.95 25.59 -4.25
N ASN A 162 -3.35 24.32 -4.28
CA ASN A 162 -3.30 23.45 -3.12
C ASN A 162 -1.84 23.28 -2.67
N ASP A 163 -1.63 23.29 -1.35
CA ASP A 163 -0.38 22.81 -0.76
C ASP A 163 -0.44 21.28 -0.65
N PRO A 164 0.31 20.54 -1.49
CA PRO A 164 0.16 19.09 -1.59
C PRO A 164 0.76 18.35 -0.40
N THR A 165 1.30 19.05 0.59
CA THR A 165 1.89 18.44 1.80
C THR A 165 0.95 18.46 3.00
N ILE A 166 -0.19 19.16 2.88
CA ILE A 166 -1.16 19.32 3.97
C ILE A 166 -2.59 19.26 3.47
N ILE A 167 -3.43 18.53 4.19
CA ILE A 167 -4.88 18.63 3.98
C ILE A 167 -5.36 20.04 4.34
N GLU A 168 -5.74 20.80 3.33
CA GLU A 168 -6.30 22.13 3.52
C GLU A 168 -7.65 22.07 4.25
N PRO A 169 -7.92 22.98 5.22
CA PRO A 169 -9.15 22.92 6.00
C PRO A 169 -10.42 22.97 5.14
N GLY A 170 -11.20 21.89 5.17
CA GLY A 170 -12.50 21.81 4.51
C GLY A 170 -12.45 21.41 3.03
N THR A 171 -11.28 21.07 2.48
CA THR A 171 -11.15 20.55 1.11
C THR A 171 -11.24 19.03 1.05
N PHE A 172 -10.75 18.34 2.09
CA PHE A 172 -10.69 16.89 2.19
C PHE A 172 -11.10 16.38 3.59
N PRO A 173 -11.75 15.21 3.72
CA PRO A 173 -12.26 14.34 2.66
C PRO A 173 -13.46 14.92 1.91
N THR A 174 -13.75 14.40 0.73
CA THR A 174 -14.99 14.70 -0.01
C THR A 174 -16.05 13.63 0.24
N ALA A 175 -17.24 13.84 -0.32
CA ALA A 175 -18.29 12.80 -0.30
C ALA A 175 -17.92 11.53 -1.09
N LYS A 176 -16.95 11.61 -2.03
CA LYS A 176 -16.54 10.49 -2.89
C LYS A 176 -15.16 9.95 -2.52
N VAL A 177 -14.21 10.82 -2.20
CA VAL A 177 -12.86 10.44 -1.74
C VAL A 177 -12.81 10.65 -0.23
N VAL A 178 -13.05 9.56 0.50
CA VAL A 178 -13.33 9.59 1.95
C VAL A 178 -12.07 9.48 2.82
N GLY A 179 -10.91 9.26 2.22
CA GLY A 179 -9.64 9.07 2.91
C GLY A 179 -8.52 8.75 1.92
N GLY A 180 -7.28 8.94 2.36
CA GLY A 180 -6.08 8.78 1.54
C GLY A 180 -4.83 9.21 2.31
N TYR A 181 -3.67 8.90 1.74
CA TYR A 181 -2.35 9.25 2.25
C TYR A 181 -1.34 9.18 1.09
N ASP A 182 -0.41 10.13 0.98
CA ASP A 182 0.70 10.05 0.03
C ASP A 182 1.91 9.39 0.70
N PHE A 183 2.35 8.26 0.16
CA PHE A 183 3.50 7.50 0.66
C PHE A 183 4.83 7.90 0.00
N THR A 184 4.79 8.76 -1.02
CA THR A 184 5.93 9.04 -1.90
C THR A 184 6.26 10.52 -2.03
N GLY A 185 5.28 11.41 -1.98
CA GLY A 185 5.46 12.85 -2.11
C GLY A 185 5.61 13.30 -3.57
N SER A 186 5.46 14.61 -3.78
CA SER A 186 5.36 15.30 -5.08
C SER A 186 6.52 15.14 -6.06
N VAL A 187 7.67 14.60 -5.63
CA VAL A 187 8.90 14.56 -6.45
C VAL A 187 9.39 13.15 -6.75
N TRP A 188 8.86 12.13 -6.07
CA TRP A 188 9.26 10.74 -6.31
C TRP A 188 8.79 10.26 -7.70
N PRO A 189 9.57 9.43 -8.43
CA PRO A 189 10.86 8.84 -8.07
C PRO A 189 12.07 9.71 -8.46
N ASN A 190 11.85 10.94 -8.93
CA ASN A 190 12.90 11.86 -9.37
C ASN A 190 13.61 12.55 -8.19
N GLY A 191 13.05 12.45 -7.00
CA GLY A 191 13.58 12.94 -5.73
C GLY A 191 13.37 11.93 -4.59
N PRO A 192 13.76 12.28 -3.36
CA PRO A 192 13.53 11.43 -2.19
C PRO A 192 12.03 11.26 -1.91
N GLU A 193 11.67 10.12 -1.31
CA GLU A 193 10.34 9.93 -0.73
C GLU A 193 10.08 10.98 0.36
N ALA A 194 8.91 11.61 0.32
CA ALA A 194 8.45 12.57 1.31
C ALA A 194 6.98 12.30 1.67
N PRO A 195 6.69 11.24 2.46
CA PRO A 195 5.32 10.87 2.79
C PRO A 195 4.59 11.95 3.60
N ASP A 196 3.31 12.18 3.31
CA ASP A 196 2.50 13.24 3.88
C ASP A 196 1.00 12.88 3.87
N PRO A 197 0.14 13.60 4.62
CA PRO A 197 -1.25 13.23 4.79
C PRO A 197 -2.16 13.58 3.60
N ASP A 198 -1.72 14.38 2.63
CA ASP A 198 -2.56 14.84 1.52
C ASP A 198 -2.48 13.84 0.34
N PRO A 199 -3.59 13.19 -0.07
CA PRO A 199 -3.56 12.22 -1.16
C PRO A 199 -3.67 12.84 -2.56
N ILE A 200 -3.51 14.15 -2.70
CA ILE A 200 -3.68 14.84 -3.98
C ILE A 200 -2.72 14.29 -5.06
N ASP A 201 -3.20 14.23 -6.30
CA ASP A 201 -2.48 13.62 -7.43
C ASP A 201 -1.50 14.61 -8.08
N ASP A 202 -0.46 15.02 -7.36
CA ASP A 202 0.44 16.12 -7.72
C ASP A 202 1.83 15.70 -8.22
N GLY A 203 2.16 14.41 -8.10
CA GLY A 203 3.48 13.88 -8.45
C GLY A 203 3.88 14.07 -9.91
N PRO A 204 5.16 13.84 -10.28
CA PRO A 204 5.67 14.03 -11.64
C PRO A 204 5.01 13.11 -12.68
N GLU A 205 4.26 12.13 -12.18
CA GLU A 205 3.60 11.06 -12.90
C GLU A 205 2.09 11.03 -12.60
N GLY A 206 1.56 12.15 -12.08
CA GLY A 206 0.18 12.32 -11.66
C GLY A 206 -0.84 12.28 -12.81
N GLY A 207 -2.10 12.19 -12.43
CA GLY A 207 -3.28 12.11 -13.29
C GLY A 207 -3.76 10.68 -13.57
N HIS A 208 -2.89 9.67 -13.41
CA HIS A 208 -3.27 8.27 -13.62
C HIS A 208 -4.22 7.79 -12.52
N GLY A 209 -3.90 8.05 -11.25
CA GLY A 209 -4.74 7.66 -10.12
C GLY A 209 -6.08 8.37 -10.11
N THR A 210 -6.13 9.66 -10.44
CA THR A 210 -7.39 10.40 -10.66
C THR A 210 -8.25 9.76 -11.74
N HIS A 211 -7.64 9.38 -12.86
CA HIS A 211 -8.34 8.73 -13.97
C HIS A 211 -8.88 7.34 -13.58
N VAL A 212 -8.09 6.53 -12.86
CA VAL A 212 -8.51 5.24 -12.30
C VAL A 212 -9.68 5.41 -11.32
N ALA A 213 -9.61 6.40 -10.43
CA ALA A 213 -10.67 6.69 -9.46
C ALA A 213 -11.98 7.10 -10.15
N ASP A 214 -11.92 7.89 -11.22
CA ASP A 214 -13.09 8.27 -12.02
C ASP A 214 -13.74 7.07 -12.70
N ILE A 215 -12.94 6.14 -13.24
CA ILE A 215 -13.43 4.88 -13.82
C ILE A 215 -14.15 4.02 -12.77
N ILE A 216 -13.58 3.91 -11.56
CA ILE A 216 -14.13 3.11 -10.47
C ILE A 216 -15.48 3.66 -10.01
N GLY A 217 -15.56 4.98 -9.80
CA GLY A 217 -16.67 5.54 -9.05
C GLY A 217 -17.00 7.00 -9.31
N GLY A 218 -16.49 7.63 -10.36
CA GLY A 218 -16.80 9.01 -10.70
C GLY A 218 -18.31 9.29 -10.72
N LEU A 219 -18.70 10.44 -10.17
CA LEU A 219 -20.08 10.91 -10.23
C LEU A 219 -20.51 11.06 -11.71
N PRO A 220 -21.80 10.79 -12.02
CA PRO A 220 -22.31 11.02 -13.37
C PRO A 220 -22.12 12.48 -13.78
N MET A 221 -21.94 12.71 -15.09
CA MET A 221 -21.92 14.07 -15.62
C MET A 221 -23.26 14.76 -15.29
N PRO A 222 -23.25 16.05 -14.92
CA PRO A 222 -24.47 16.84 -14.75
C PRO A 222 -25.27 16.94 -16.06
#